data_AF-A0A7C3K0I6-F1
#
_entry.id   AF-A0A7C3K0I6-F1
#
_cell.length_a   1.000
_cell.length_b   1.000
_cell.length_c   1.000
_cell.angle_alpha   90.00
_cell.angle_beta   90.00
_cell.angle_gamma   90.00
#
_symmetry.space_group_name_H-M   'P 1'
#
loop_
_entity.id
_entity.type
_entity.pdbx_description
1 polymer ?
#
loop_
_entity_poly.entity_id
_entity_poly.type
_entity_poly.pdbx_seq_one_letter_code
_entity_poly.pdbx_strand_id
1 'polypeptide(L)'
;MARKIVSTGRGGTGKSTFVAVMSRYLPRPSLFVDLDPDLSLAEMLGIDLAKEGKRTIVEALFDAVKERQRGGSPLTPVEDRYKGLMWGD
;
A
#
# COMPACT_ATOMS: atom_id res chain seq x y z
N MET A 1 -5.45 17.06 -14.25
CA MET A 1 -4.28 16.57 -13.48
C MET A 1 -4.73 16.34 -12.05
N ALA A 2 -4.45 15.18 -11.45
CA ALA A 2 -4.87 14.91 -10.07
C ALA A 2 -4.08 15.79 -9.08
N ARG A 3 -4.77 16.38 -8.09
CA ARG A 3 -4.11 17.15 -7.03
C ARG A 3 -3.42 16.19 -6.08
N LYS A 4 -2.11 16.32 -5.92
CA LYS A 4 -1.31 15.55 -4.96
C LYS A 4 -1.14 16.35 -3.68
N ILE A 5 -1.45 15.72 -2.54
CA ILE A 5 -1.30 16.30 -1.20
C ILE A 5 -0.38 15.37 -0.43
N VAL A 6 0.64 15.93 0.22
CA VAL A 6 1.61 15.18 1.02
C VAL A 6 1.60 15.75 2.44
N SER A 7 1.38 14.90 3.44
CA SER A 7 1.50 15.25 4.86
C SER A 7 2.91 14.88 5.33
N THR A 8 3.72 15.87 5.70
CA THR A 8 5.12 15.68 6.11
C THR A 8 5.40 16.40 7.43
N GLY A 9 6.46 16.00 8.14
CA GLY A 9 6.80 16.49 9.47
C GLY A 9 7.60 15.47 10.29
N ARG A 10 8.04 15.85 11.49
CA ARG A 10 8.79 14.97 12.40
C ARG A 10 7.97 13.72 12.79
N GLY A 11 8.64 12.68 13.28
CA GLY A 11 7.98 11.53 13.90
C GLY A 11 7.08 11.97 15.08
N GLY A 12 5.91 11.34 15.22
CA GLY A 12 4.98 11.61 16.32
C GLY A 12 4.14 12.89 16.23
N THR A 13 4.20 13.68 15.13
CA THR A 13 3.45 14.94 15.01
C THR A 13 2.02 14.79 14.50
N GLY A 14 1.46 13.57 14.47
CA GLY A 14 0.07 13.33 14.07
C GLY A 14 -0.21 13.36 12.56
N LYS A 15 0.79 13.06 11.71
CA LYS A 15 0.64 13.08 10.24
C LYS A 15 -0.43 12.12 9.72
N SER A 16 -0.37 10.85 10.13
CA SER A 16 -1.36 9.82 9.74
C SER A 16 -2.74 10.19 10.27
N THR A 17 -2.84 10.67 11.52
CA THR A 17 -4.09 11.17 12.11
C THR A 17 -4.70 12.31 11.32
N PHE A 18 -3.88 13.30 10.92
CA PHE A 18 -4.33 14.41 10.08
C PHE A 18 -4.89 13.91 8.74
N VAL A 19 -4.19 13.00 8.07
CA VAL A 19 -4.65 12.41 6.80
C VAL A 19 -5.95 11.62 6.99
N ALA A 20 -6.06 10.83 8.06
CA ALA A 20 -7.27 10.05 8.38
C ALA A 20 -8.49 10.97 8.61
N VAL A 21 -8.34 12.06 9.35
CA VAL A 21 -9.43 13.04 9.54
C VAL A 21 -9.75 13.75 8.22
N MET A 22 -8.73 14.21 7.49
CA MET A 22 -8.90 14.89 6.20
C MET A 22 -9.59 14.01 5.16
N SER A 23 -9.41 12.68 5.21
CA SER A 23 -10.05 11.74 4.29
C SER A 23 -11.57 11.88 4.23
N ARG A 24 -12.20 12.32 5.33
CA ARG A 24 -13.65 12.52 5.44
C ARG A 24 -14.13 13.77 4.71
N TYR A 25 -13.23 14.70 4.41
CA TYR A 25 -13.52 16.01 3.80
C TYR A 25 -12.94 16.15 2.39
N LEU A 26 -12.09 15.22 1.95
CA LEU A 26 -11.55 15.23 0.60
C LEU A 26 -12.61 14.83 -0.44
N PRO A 27 -12.63 15.47 -1.62
CA PRO A 27 -13.50 15.05 -2.72
C PRO A 27 -13.21 13.61 -3.15
N ARG A 28 -14.26 12.86 -3.46
CA ARG A 28 -14.15 11.50 -4.01
C ARG A 28 -14.16 11.50 -5.55
N PRO A 29 -13.46 10.57 -6.22
CA PRO A 29 -12.61 9.52 -5.65
C PRO A 29 -11.24 10.05 -5.18
N SER A 30 -10.73 9.51 -4.08
CA SER A 30 -9.42 9.84 -3.50
C SER A 30 -8.55 8.59 -3.34
N LEU A 31 -7.26 8.70 -3.67
CA LEU A 31 -6.27 7.65 -3.43
C LEU A 31 -5.41 8.03 -2.23
N PHE A 32 -5.34 7.15 -1.24
CA PHE A 32 -4.44 7.28 -0.09
C PHE A 32 -3.22 6.39 -0.29
N VAL A 33 -2.04 6.94 0.00
CA VAL A 33 -0.77 6.22 -0.04
C VAL A 33 -0.17 6.30 1.35
N ASP A 34 -0.05 5.16 2.01
CA ASP A 34 0.67 5.06 3.27
C ASP A 34 2.16 4.83 2.97
N LEU A 35 3.01 5.75 3.43
CA LEU A 35 4.46 5.69 3.26
C LEU A 35 5.16 5.31 4.58
N ASP A 36 4.39 4.96 5.62
CA ASP A 36 4.92 4.53 6.90
C ASP A 36 5.02 2.99 6.95
N PRO A 37 6.17 2.41 7.34
CA PRO A 37 6.30 0.96 7.53
C PRO A 37 5.34 0.38 8.59
N ASP A 38 4.80 1.21 9.49
CA ASP A 38 3.86 0.75 10.53
C ASP A 38 2.41 0.58 10.06
N LEU A 39 2.07 1.00 8.83
CA LEU A 39 0.73 0.94 8.24
C LEU A 39 -0.36 1.64 9.07
N SER A 40 0.03 2.64 9.87
CA SER A 40 -0.86 3.35 10.80
C SER A 40 -2.04 4.05 10.11
N LEU A 41 -1.93 4.45 8.84
CA LEU A 41 -3.03 5.11 8.14
C LEU A 41 -4.17 4.13 7.81
N ALA A 42 -3.85 2.92 7.37
CA ALA A 42 -4.85 1.90 7.07
C ALA A 42 -5.66 1.54 8.32
N GLU A 43 -4.97 1.31 9.44
CA GLU A 43 -5.59 1.04 10.73
C GLU A 43 -6.52 2.18 11.17
N MET A 44 -6.08 3.43 11.08
CA MET A 44 -6.89 4.62 11.44
C MET A 44 -8.13 4.78 10.54
N LEU A 45 -8.09 4.28 9.31
CA LEU A 45 -9.23 4.24 8.40
C LEU A 45 -10.15 3.03 8.65
N GLY A 46 -9.79 2.14 9.57
CA GLY A 46 -10.52 0.91 9.88
C GLY A 46 -10.33 -0.19 8.84
N ILE A 47 -9.25 -0.13 8.05
CA ILE A 47 -8.92 -1.10 6.99
C ILE A 47 -7.92 -2.09 7.55
N ASP A 48 -8.26 -3.38 7.47
CA ASP A 48 -7.39 -4.49 7.87
C ASP A 48 -6.99 -5.27 6.61
N LEU A 49 -5.82 -4.94 6.06
CA LEU A 49 -5.33 -5.52 4.81
C LEU A 49 -5.24 -7.05 4.88
N ALA A 50 -4.85 -7.61 6.03
CA ALA A 50 -4.73 -9.04 6.22
C ALA A 50 -6.11 -9.73 6.20
N LYS A 51 -7.11 -9.16 6.88
CA LYS A 51 -8.50 -9.66 6.81
C LYS A 51 -9.11 -9.52 5.42
N GLU A 52 -8.71 -8.51 4.67
CA GLU A 52 -9.13 -8.32 3.28
C GLU A 52 -8.36 -9.19 2.27
N GLY A 53 -7.39 -9.99 2.73
CA GLY A 53 -6.54 -10.82 1.87
C GLY A 53 -5.65 -9.99 0.93
N LYS A 54 -5.40 -8.72 1.27
CA LYS A 54 -4.59 -7.78 0.49
C LYS A 54 -3.17 -7.72 1.04
N ARG A 55 -2.22 -7.53 0.12
CA ARG A 55 -0.79 -7.33 0.42
C ARG A 55 -0.42 -5.87 0.33
N THR A 56 0.58 -5.48 1.11
CA THR A 56 1.34 -4.25 0.85
C THR A 56 2.21 -4.41 -0.40
N ILE A 57 2.66 -3.28 -0.96
CA ILE A 57 3.59 -3.26 -2.10
C ILE A 57 4.88 -4.03 -1.77
N VAL A 58 5.39 -3.89 -0.54
CA VAL A 58 6.63 -4.53 -0.11
C VAL A 58 6.46 -6.04 0.00
N GLU A 59 5.36 -6.52 0.60
CA GLU A 59 5.04 -7.94 0.69
C GLU A 59 4.91 -8.57 -0.70
N ALA A 60 4.13 -7.95 -1.59
CA ALA A 60 3.95 -8.45 -2.95
C ALA A 60 5.26 -8.51 -3.74
N LEU A 61 6.12 -7.49 -3.61
CA LEU A 61 7.44 -7.48 -4.26
C LEU A 61 8.35 -8.58 -3.70
N PHE A 62 8.37 -8.74 -2.38
CA PHE A 62 9.20 -9.74 -1.72
C PHE A 62 8.79 -11.16 -2.08
N ASP A 63 7.49 -11.44 -2.10
CA ASP A 63 6.91 -12.70 -2.56
C ASP A 63 7.28 -12.98 -4.02
N ALA A 64 7.13 -11.99 -4.91
CA ALA A 64 7.48 -12.12 -6.33
C ALA A 64 8.97 -12.46 -6.55
N VAL A 65 9.87 -11.82 -5.80
CA VAL A 65 11.31 -12.09 -5.88
C VAL A 65 11.64 -13.49 -5.34
N LYS A 66 11.06 -13.86 -4.19
CA LYS A 66 11.26 -15.19 -3.60
C LYS A 66 10.77 -16.32 -4.49
N GLU A 67 9.61 -16.14 -5.13
CA GLU A 67 9.07 -17.14 -6.05
C GLU A 67 10.01 -17.39 -7.23
N ARG A 68 10.59 -16.32 -7.78
CA ARG A 68 11.60 -16.41 -8.85
C ARG A 68 12.89 -17.12 -8.40
N GLN A 69 13.33 -16.88 -7.16
CA GLN A 69 14.52 -17.52 -6.57
C GLN A 69 14.30 -19.02 -6.29
N ARG A 70 13.07 -19.43 -5.95
CA ARG A 70 12.70 -20.82 -5.66
C ARG A 70 12.49 -21.70 -6.90
N GLY A 71 12.81 -21.19 -8.09
CA GLY A 71 12.66 -21.93 -9.35
C GLY A 71 11.32 -21.73 -10.04
N GLY A 72 10.54 -20.70 -9.66
CA GLY A 72 9.38 -20.28 -10.44
C GLY A 72 9.76 -20.00 -11.90
N SER A 73 8.79 -20.20 -12.81
CA SER A 73 9.00 -20.07 -14.27
C SER A 73 9.87 -18.85 -14.64
N PRO A 74 11.03 -19.04 -15.28
CA PRO A 74 11.91 -17.95 -15.67
C PRO A 74 11.28 -17.09 -16.78
N LEU A 75 10.25 -17.60 -17.46
CA LEU A 75 9.47 -16.90 -18.48
C LEU A 75 8.51 -15.86 -17.89
N THR A 76 8.25 -15.90 -16.59
CA THR A 76 7.41 -14.91 -15.91
C THR A 76 8.30 -13.91 -15.17
N PRO A 77 8.42 -12.66 -15.65
CA PRO A 77 9.15 -11.59 -14.98
C PRO A 77 8.65 -11.33 -13.55
N VAL A 78 9.52 -10.77 -12.71
CA VAL A 78 9.16 -10.35 -11.34
C VAL A 78 8.03 -9.31 -11.37
N GLU A 79 8.02 -8.43 -12.37
CA GLU A 79 6.97 -7.42 -12.53
C GLU A 79 5.58 -8.04 -12.72
N ASP A 80 5.46 -9.08 -13.54
CA ASP A 80 4.18 -9.75 -13.79
C ASP A 80 3.70 -10.54 -12.57
N ARG A 81 4.63 -11.16 -11.84
CA ARG A 81 4.35 -11.82 -10.54
C ARG A 81 3.84 -10.83 -9.50
N TYR A 82 4.57 -9.72 -9.33
CA TYR A 82 4.19 -8.62 -8.46
C TYR A 82 2.79 -8.10 -8.84
N LYS A 83 2.51 -7.94 -10.13
CA LYS A 83 1.20 -7.50 -10.58
C LYS A 83 0.08 -8.49 -10.25
N GLY A 84 0.30 -9.78 -10.46
CA GLY A 84 -0.66 -10.80 -10.06
C GLY A 84 -0.93 -10.79 -8.55
N LEU A 85 0.08 -10.54 -7.72
CA LEU A 85 -0.07 -10.52 -6.26
C LEU A 85 -0.81 -9.29 -5.72
N MET A 86 -0.76 -8.17 -6.42
CA MET A 86 -1.38 -6.90 -6.04
C MET A 86 -2.79 -6.72 -6.62
N TRP A 87 -3.00 -7.15 -7.87
CA TRP A 87 -4.22 -6.90 -8.63
C TRP A 87 -4.93 -8.18 -9.10
N GLY A 88 -4.43 -9.36 -8.74
CA GLY A 88 -5.16 -10.62 -8.93
C GLY A 88 -6.39 -10.66 -8.01
N ASP A 89 -7.47 -11.25 -8.53
CA ASP A 89 -8.72 -11.47 -7.80
C ASP A 89 -8.56 -12.53 -6.68
#